data_AF-A0A7S2HRP1-F1
#
_entry.id   AF-A0A7S2HRP1-F1
#
_cell.length_a   1.000
_cell.length_b   1.000
_cell.length_c   1.000
_cell.angle_alpha   90.00
_cell.angle_beta   90.00
_cell.angle_gamma   90.00
#
_symmetry.space_group_name_H-M   'P 1'
#
loop_
_entity.id
_entity.type
_entity.pdbx_description
1 polymer ?
#
loop_
_entity_poly.entity_id
_entity_poly.type
_entity_poly.pdbx_seq_one_letter_code
_entity_poly.pdbx_strand_id
1 'polypeptide(L)'
;DTVPTALIPIADRPMLAHSISSLRRQGVTKFVLCRGWQGSAFDDHVADLGDGVSFVDCRDFASTGMLESLRLALGHLDEGGFYVSYGDIIFRPSVARRLRESLGGVSVVVNAAMPGSQSKGFEDVEAVTTSGDGSARVV
;
A
#
# COMPACT_ATOMS: atom_id res chain seq x y z
N ASP A 1 -1.82 -16.53 -15.51
CA ASP A 1 -1.11 -15.26 -15.33
C ASP A 1 0.39 -15.46 -15.32
N THR A 2 1.15 -14.58 -15.96
CA THR A 2 2.62 -14.65 -16.06
C THR A 2 3.34 -13.45 -15.43
N VAL A 3 2.59 -12.43 -15.02
CA VAL A 3 3.11 -11.16 -14.48
C VAL A 3 2.39 -10.84 -13.17
N PRO A 4 3.09 -10.40 -12.11
CA PRO A 4 2.46 -9.92 -10.88
C PRO A 4 1.44 -8.81 -11.16
N THR A 5 0.27 -8.86 -10.51
CA THR A 5 -0.79 -7.86 -10.68
C THR A 5 -0.27 -6.42 -10.50
N ALA A 6 0.62 -6.21 -9.54
CA ALA A 6 1.27 -4.93 -9.26
C ALA A 6 2.03 -4.31 -10.45
N LEU A 7 2.45 -5.15 -11.42
CA LEU A 7 3.20 -4.75 -12.61
C LEU A 7 2.34 -4.61 -13.86
N ILE A 8 1.03 -4.89 -13.78
CA ILE A 8 0.11 -4.67 -14.91
C ILE A 8 0.18 -3.19 -15.34
N PRO A 9 0.38 -2.91 -16.63
CA PRO A 9 0.51 -1.54 -17.10
C PRO A 9 -0.84 -0.81 -17.07
N ILE A 10 -0.84 0.38 -16.50
CA ILE A 10 -1.95 1.33 -16.47
C ILE A 10 -1.41 2.68 -16.95
N ALA A 11 -1.91 3.16 -18.09
CA ALA A 11 -1.37 4.36 -18.76
C ALA A 11 0.17 4.31 -18.89
N ASP A 12 0.65 3.24 -19.52
CA ASP A 12 2.07 2.99 -19.84
C ASP A 12 3.02 2.91 -18.64
N ARG A 13 2.50 2.70 -17.43
CA ARG A 13 3.29 2.53 -16.21
C ARG A 13 2.77 1.37 -15.37
N PRO A 14 3.63 0.64 -14.62
CA PRO A 14 3.17 -0.36 -13.67
C PRO A 14 2.12 0.20 -12.72
N MET A 15 1.07 -0.57 -12.45
CA MET A 15 0.00 -0.20 -11.52
C MET A 15 0.57 0.33 -10.19
N LEU A 16 1.56 -0.37 -9.63
CA LEU A 16 2.20 -0.01 -8.37
C LEU A 16 2.87 1.38 -8.40
N ALA A 17 3.36 1.82 -9.57
CA ALA A 17 3.98 3.12 -9.73
C ALA A 17 3.02 4.29 -9.45
N HIS A 18 1.72 4.10 -9.69
CA HIS A 18 0.68 5.09 -9.38
C HIS A 18 0.50 5.25 -7.87
N SER A 19 0.53 4.15 -7.12
CA SER A 19 0.42 4.16 -5.65
C SER A 19 1.66 4.74 -4.99
N ILE A 20 2.86 4.39 -5.47
CA ILE A 20 4.11 5.04 -5.06
C ILE A 20 4.04 6.55 -5.30
N SER A 21 3.58 6.99 -6.47
CA SER A 21 3.42 8.42 -6.79
C SER A 21 2.44 9.13 -5.85
N SER A 22 1.34 8.48 -5.46
CA SER A 22 0.39 9.03 -4.48
C SER A 22 0.99 9.20 -3.09
N LEU A 23 1.81 8.25 -2.64
CA LEU A 23 2.53 8.30 -1.36
C LEU A 23 3.68 9.32 -1.37
N ARG A 24 4.43 9.43 -2.48
CA ARG A 24 5.47 10.47 -2.65
C ARG A 24 4.90 11.88 -2.49
N ARG A 25 3.68 12.12 -2.98
CA ARG A 25 2.96 13.39 -2.76
C ARG A 25 2.61 13.67 -1.30
N GLN A 26 2.76 12.69 -0.41
CA GLN A 26 2.61 12.86 1.04
C GLN A 26 3.95 13.01 1.77
N GLY A 27 5.08 12.99 1.05
CA GLY A 27 6.42 13.09 1.61
C GLY A 27 7.13 11.75 1.82
N VAL A 28 6.54 10.63 1.41
CA VAL A 28 7.17 9.31 1.54
C VAL A 28 8.33 9.18 0.55
N THR A 29 9.52 8.89 1.04
CA THR A 29 10.75 8.76 0.23
C THR A 29 11.32 7.35 0.21
N LYS A 30 10.94 6.49 1.15
CA LYS A 30 11.41 5.11 1.30
C LYS A 30 10.26 4.15 1.04
N PHE A 31 10.49 3.18 0.15
CA PHE A 31 9.51 2.17 -0.24
C PHE A 31 10.14 0.78 -0.07
N VAL A 32 9.45 -0.08 0.66
CA VAL A 32 9.86 -1.47 0.89
C VAL A 32 8.80 -2.36 0.25
N LEU A 33 9.15 -2.98 -0.86
CA LEU A 33 8.24 -3.82 -1.63
C LEU A 33 8.47 -5.28 -1.24
N CYS A 34 7.45 -5.88 -0.62
CA CYS A 34 7.47 -7.29 -0.29
C CYS A 34 7.06 -8.10 -1.53
N ARG A 35 8.00 -8.88 -2.07
CA ARG A 35 7.82 -9.68 -3.29
C ARG A 35 7.64 -11.15 -2.93
N GLY A 36 6.90 -11.87 -3.75
CA GLY A 36 6.72 -13.32 -3.64
C GLY A 36 6.74 -13.95 -5.02
N TRP A 37 5.59 -14.45 -5.46
CA TRP A 37 5.41 -15.01 -6.80
C TRP A 37 5.93 -14.05 -7.89
N GLN A 38 6.83 -14.54 -8.74
CA GLN A 38 7.44 -13.79 -9.83
C GLN A 38 8.12 -12.47 -9.39
N GLY A 39 8.73 -12.45 -8.20
CA GLY A 39 9.38 -11.25 -7.64
C GLY A 39 10.49 -10.65 -8.52
N SER A 40 11.22 -11.47 -9.29
CA SER A 40 12.27 -10.97 -10.19
C SER A 40 11.73 -10.08 -11.32
N ALA A 41 10.44 -10.18 -11.67
CA ALA A 41 9.82 -9.31 -12.67
C ALA A 41 9.85 -7.82 -12.26
N PHE A 42 10.02 -7.51 -10.97
CA PHE A 42 10.14 -6.13 -10.50
C PHE A 42 11.49 -5.50 -10.85
N ASP A 43 12.53 -6.31 -11.10
CA ASP A 43 13.88 -5.83 -11.38
C ASP A 43 13.91 -5.05 -12.71
N ASP A 44 13.10 -5.46 -13.69
CA ASP A 44 12.94 -4.80 -14.99
C ASP A 44 12.16 -3.46 -14.89
N HIS A 45 11.50 -3.20 -13.77
CA HIS A 45 10.63 -2.03 -13.55
C HIS A 45 11.16 -1.06 -12.49
N VAL A 46 12.37 -1.28 -11.95
CA VAL A 46 12.95 -0.41 -10.91
C VAL A 46 12.95 1.07 -11.32
N ALA A 47 13.28 1.35 -12.59
CA ALA A 47 13.26 2.72 -13.12
C ALA A 47 11.85 3.35 -13.11
N ASP A 48 10.81 2.56 -13.42
CA ASP A 48 9.41 3.03 -13.44
C ASP A 48 8.87 3.34 -12.05
N LEU A 49 9.36 2.59 -11.04
CA LEU A 49 9.02 2.76 -9.63
C LEU A 49 9.79 3.95 -9.03
N GLY A 50 10.99 4.24 -9.53
CA GLY A 50 11.84 5.39 -9.15
C GLY A 50 12.62 5.19 -7.85
N ASP A 51 13.30 6.23 -7.41
CA ASP A 51 14.25 6.18 -6.29
C ASP A 51 13.64 5.81 -4.93
N GLY A 52 14.49 5.29 -4.04
CA GLY A 52 14.12 4.93 -2.67
C GLY A 52 13.33 3.62 -2.55
N VAL A 53 13.22 2.86 -3.63
CA VAL A 53 12.59 1.54 -3.68
C VAL A 53 13.60 0.46 -3.32
N SER A 54 13.21 -0.41 -2.40
CA SER A 54 13.94 -1.60 -1.97
C SER A 54 13.00 -2.79 -1.92
N PHE A 55 13.59 -3.99 -1.93
CA PHE A 55 12.84 -5.24 -2.04
C PHE A 55 13.11 -6.16 -0.86
N VAL A 56 12.07 -6.87 -0.43
CA VAL A 56 12.14 -7.97 0.53
C VAL A 56 11.45 -9.18 -0.10
N ASP A 57 12.17 -10.30 -0.22
CA ASP A 57 11.64 -11.51 -0.86
C ASP A 57 11.07 -12.48 0.18
N CYS A 58 9.76 -12.74 0.08
CA CYS A 58 9.08 -13.81 0.79
C CYS A 58 9.26 -15.11 0.00
N ARG A 59 10.25 -15.92 0.37
CA ARG A 59 10.55 -17.19 -0.32
C ARG A 59 9.44 -18.23 -0.19
N ASP A 60 8.76 -18.23 0.94
CA ASP A 60 7.72 -19.21 1.28
C ASP A 60 6.30 -18.73 0.91
N PHE A 61 6.19 -17.72 0.03
CA PHE A 61 4.92 -17.04 -0.33
C PHE A 61 3.79 -17.99 -0.73
N ALA A 62 4.11 -19.17 -1.28
CA ALA A 62 3.11 -20.16 -1.69
C ALA A 62 2.43 -20.86 -0.51
N SER A 63 3.03 -20.80 0.67
CA SER A 63 2.58 -21.47 1.90
C SER A 63 2.23 -20.49 3.03
N THR A 64 2.43 -19.19 2.82
CA THR A 64 2.25 -18.14 3.82
C THR A 64 1.26 -17.06 3.36
N GLY A 65 0.70 -16.31 4.32
CA GLY A 65 -0.21 -15.20 4.05
C GLY A 65 0.46 -13.83 4.01
N MET A 66 -0.32 -12.78 3.73
CA MET A 66 0.16 -11.39 3.62
C MET A 66 0.81 -10.85 4.90
N LEU A 67 0.41 -11.35 6.07
CA LEU A 67 1.03 -11.00 7.35
C LEU A 67 2.49 -11.46 7.43
N GLU A 68 2.85 -12.57 6.79
CA GLU A 68 4.24 -13.02 6.75
C GLU A 68 5.10 -12.08 5.90
N SER A 69 4.58 -11.62 4.76
CA SER A 69 5.23 -10.58 3.95
C SER A 69 5.50 -9.32 4.77
N LEU A 70 4.51 -8.85 5.55
CA LEU A 70 4.69 -7.70 6.44
C LEU A 70 5.71 -7.99 7.54
N ARG A 71 5.68 -9.19 8.14
CA ARG A 71 6.63 -9.60 9.19
C ARG A 71 8.07 -9.48 8.72
N LEU A 72 8.35 -9.89 7.49
CA LEU A 72 9.69 -9.79 6.88
C LEU A 72 10.14 -8.34 6.68
N ALA A 73 9.22 -7.40 6.49
CA ALA A 73 9.51 -5.98 6.32
C ALA A 73 9.59 -5.18 7.63
N LEU A 74 9.22 -5.76 8.79
CA LEU A 74 9.17 -5.04 10.07
C LEU A 74 10.48 -4.33 10.42
N GLY A 75 11.63 -4.94 10.12
CA GLY A 75 12.96 -4.35 10.37
C GLY A 75 13.29 -3.14 9.49
N HIS A 76 12.48 -2.84 8.48
CA HIS A 76 12.66 -1.69 7.60
C HIS A 76 11.70 -0.52 7.93
N LEU A 77 10.78 -0.70 8.87
CA LEU A 77 9.80 0.33 9.23
C LEU A 77 10.43 1.40 10.12
N ASP A 78 10.06 2.66 9.90
CA ASP A 78 10.57 3.78 10.66
C ASP A 78 9.62 4.12 11.83
N GLU A 79 10.17 4.51 12.98
CA GLU A 79 9.40 4.86 14.20
C GLU A 79 8.49 6.08 14.01
N GLY A 80 8.80 6.94 13.03
CA GLY A 80 8.00 8.12 12.67
C GLY A 80 6.66 7.81 12.00
N GLY A 81 6.31 6.53 11.86
CA GLY A 81 5.10 6.06 11.20
C GLY A 81 5.35 5.59 9.77
N PHE A 82 4.43 4.78 9.27
CA PHE A 82 4.54 4.16 7.95
C PHE A 82 3.17 3.92 7.33
N TYR A 83 3.16 3.76 6.01
CA TYR A 83 1.99 3.29 5.27
C TYR A 83 2.14 1.81 4.96
N VAL A 84 1.04 1.07 5.00
CA VAL A 84 0.95 -0.29 4.46
C VAL A 84 -0.15 -0.29 3.40
N SER A 85 0.14 -0.89 2.25
CA SER A 85 -0.82 -1.05 1.17
C SER A 85 -0.55 -2.34 0.41
N TYR A 86 -1.58 -2.87 -0.25
CA TYR A 86 -1.43 -3.97 -1.17
C TYR A 86 -0.86 -3.49 -2.51
N GLY A 87 -0.06 -4.34 -3.15
CA GLY A 87 0.59 -4.00 -4.41
C GLY A 87 -0.36 -3.89 -5.61
N ASP A 88 -1.58 -4.39 -5.47
CA ASP A 88 -2.61 -4.46 -6.50
C ASP A 88 -3.70 -3.37 -6.39
N ILE A 89 -3.49 -2.37 -5.53
CA ILE A 89 -4.44 -1.27 -5.33
C ILE A 89 -3.84 0.03 -5.85
N ILE A 90 -4.65 0.80 -6.59
CA ILE A 90 -4.39 2.20 -6.93
C ILE A 90 -5.27 3.11 -6.09
N PHE A 91 -4.68 4.14 -5.49
CA PHE A 91 -5.42 5.16 -4.76
C PHE A 91 -4.91 6.57 -5.09
N ARG A 92 -5.81 7.55 -4.90
CA ARG A 92 -5.51 8.97 -5.10
C ARG A 92 -4.63 9.50 -3.97
N PRO A 93 -3.85 10.57 -4.21
CA PRO A 93 -3.07 11.22 -3.15
C PRO A 93 -3.93 11.71 -1.98
N SER A 94 -5.18 12.12 -2.24
CA SER A 94 -6.12 12.54 -1.22
C SER A 94 -6.46 11.43 -0.21
N VAL A 95 -6.45 10.16 -0.61
CA VAL A 95 -6.67 9.03 0.30
C VAL A 95 -5.51 8.89 1.28
N ALA A 96 -4.28 8.89 0.77
CA ALA A 96 -3.08 8.83 1.61
C ALA A 96 -2.94 10.06 2.51
N ARG A 97 -3.36 11.23 2.02
CA ARG A 97 -3.42 12.47 2.81
C ARG A 97 -4.35 12.34 4.02
N ARG A 98 -5.54 11.73 3.85
CA ARG A 98 -6.48 11.53 4.97
C ARG A 98 -5.91 10.63 6.06
N LEU A 99 -5.18 9.58 5.70
CA LEU A 99 -4.43 8.75 6.66
C LEU A 99 -3.35 9.52 7.41
N ARG A 100 -2.68 10.47 6.73
CA ARG A 100 -1.67 11.31 7.38
C ARG A 100 -2.30 12.28 8.38
N GLU A 101 -3.48 12.79 8.06
CA GLU A 101 -4.21 13.77 8.85
C GLU A 101 -5.02 13.13 9.99
N SER A 102 -5.27 11.82 9.94
CA SER A 102 -6.02 11.12 10.99
C SER A 102 -5.17 10.98 12.26
N LEU A 103 -5.65 11.58 13.34
CA LEU A 103 -5.01 11.59 14.66
C LEU A 103 -5.35 10.30 15.42
N GLY A 104 -4.68 9.19 15.08
CA GLY A 104 -4.84 7.90 15.74
C GLY A 104 -3.54 7.10 15.72
N GLY A 105 -3.36 6.20 16.70
CA GLY A 105 -2.15 5.35 16.78
C GLY A 105 -2.05 4.39 15.58
N VAL A 106 -3.19 3.88 15.13
CA VAL A 106 -3.33 3.16 13.85
C VAL A 106 -4.55 3.71 13.13
N SER A 107 -4.42 3.93 11.81
CA SER A 107 -5.50 4.44 10.98
C SER A 107 -5.67 3.55 9.76
N VAL A 108 -6.92 3.20 9.44
CA VAL A 108 -7.29 2.35 8.30
C VAL A 108 -8.25 3.12 7.42
N VAL A 109 -8.04 3.06 6.10
CA VAL A 109 -9.01 3.57 5.14
C VAL A 109 -9.96 2.46 4.74
N VAL A 110 -11.24 2.74 4.85
CA VAL A 110 -12.31 1.85 4.38
C VAL A 110 -13.13 2.52 3.29
N ASN A 111 -13.69 1.69 2.41
CA ASN A 111 -14.79 2.12 1.54
C ASN A 111 -16.07 2.13 2.38
N ALA A 112 -16.66 3.30 2.58
CA ALA A 112 -17.88 3.53 3.34
C ALA A 112 -19.16 3.29 2.52
N ALA A 113 -19.03 3.05 1.21
CA ALA A 113 -20.17 2.67 0.39
C ALA A 113 -20.77 1.33 0.83
N MET A 114 -22.08 1.18 0.65
CA MET A 114 -22.80 -0.07 0.94
C MET A 114 -22.13 -1.27 0.22
N PRO A 115 -21.96 -2.43 0.89
CA PRO A 115 -21.43 -3.64 0.26
C PRO A 115 -22.20 -3.98 -1.02
N GLY A 116 -21.50 -4.09 -2.15
CA GLY A 116 -22.10 -4.35 -3.47
C GLY A 116 -22.36 -3.10 -4.32
N SER A 117 -22.21 -1.90 -3.76
CA SER A 117 -22.11 -0.68 -4.55
C SER A 117 -20.74 -0.65 -5.26
N GLN A 118 -20.73 -0.62 -6.59
CA GLN A 118 -19.52 -0.36 -7.37
C GLN A 118 -19.21 1.14 -7.49
N SER A 119 -19.71 1.97 -6.56
CA SER A 119 -19.35 3.38 -6.54
C SER A 119 -17.85 3.53 -6.29
N LYS A 120 -17.13 3.92 -7.34
CA LYS A 120 -15.71 4.31 -7.28
C LYS A 120 -15.57 5.82 -6.99
N GLY A 121 -16.59 6.38 -6.34
CA GLY A 121 -16.71 7.80 -6.01
C GLY A 121 -15.79 8.18 -4.85
N PHE A 122 -15.28 9.41 -4.87
CA PHE A 122 -14.34 9.93 -3.85
C PHE A 122 -15.01 10.20 -2.49
N GLU A 123 -16.33 10.36 -2.45
CA GLU A 123 -17.09 10.65 -1.23
C GLU A 123 -17.18 9.45 -0.28
N ASP A 124 -16.87 8.23 -0.78
CA ASP A 124 -17.11 6.98 -0.06
C ASP A 124 -15.87 6.46 0.68
N VAL A 125 -14.92 7.33 1.03
CA VAL A 125 -13.73 6.91 1.78
C VAL A 125 -13.89 7.38 3.23
N GLU A 126 -13.60 6.55 4.21
CA GLU A 126 -13.59 6.89 5.63
C GLU A 126 -12.25 6.47 6.26
N ALA A 127 -11.70 7.30 7.15
CA ALA A 127 -10.55 6.91 7.95
C ALA A 127 -11.05 6.43 9.31
N VAL A 128 -10.82 5.17 9.63
CA VAL A 128 -11.11 4.61 10.95
C VAL A 128 -9.82 4.61 11.74
N THR A 129 -9.79 5.37 12.82
CA THR A 129 -8.68 5.42 13.77
C THR A 129 -8.93 4.45 14.90
N THR A 130 -7.90 3.79 15.40
CA THR A 130 -7.96 3.07 16.68
C THR A 130 -6.99 3.70 17.68
N SER A 131 -7.42 3.75 18.92
CA SER A 131 -6.56 4.06 20.06
C SER A 131 -6.02 2.74 20.64
N GLY A 132 -4.86 2.78 21.29
CA GLY A 132 -4.21 1.60 21.88
C GLY A 132 -5.03 0.88 22.97
N ASP A 133 -6.19 1.41 23.34
CA ASP A 133 -7.18 0.81 24.25
C ASP A 133 -8.25 -0.02 23.54
N GLY A 134 -8.18 -0.17 22.21
CA GLY A 134 -9.14 -0.91 21.40
C GLY A 134 -10.39 -0.12 20.99
N SER A 135 -10.48 1.17 21.32
CA SER A 135 -11.56 2.04 20.84
C SER A 135 -11.30 2.47 19.39
N ALA A 136 -12.33 2.38 18.54
CA ALA A 136 -12.28 2.83 17.15
C ALA A 136 -13.14 4.08 16.96
N ARG A 137 -12.66 5.06 16.18
CA ARG A 137 -13.41 6.26 15.80
C ARG A 137 -13.31 6.49 14.29
N VAL A 138 -14.46 6.72 13.66
CA VAL A 138 -14.54 7.18 12.27
C VAL A 138 -14.19 8.67 12.23
N VAL A 139 -13.33 9.06 11.30
CA VAL A 139 -12.79 10.41 11.12
C VAL A 139 -12.86 10.86 9.66
#